data_AF-A0A238ZAI4-F1
#
_entry.id   AF-A0A238ZAI4-F1
#
_cell.length_a   1.000
_cell.length_b   1.000
_cell.length_c   1.000
_cell.angle_alpha   90.00
_cell.angle_beta   90.00
_cell.angle_gamma   90.00
#
_symmetry.space_group_name_H-M   'P 1'
#
loop_
_entity.id
_entity.type
_entity.pdbx_description
1 polymer ?
#
loop_
_entity_poly.entity_id
_entity_poly.type
_entity_poly.pdbx_seq_one_letter_code
_entity_poly.pdbx_strand_id
1 'polypeptide(L)'
;MGRIYGKVETPEDIKRINCIIRDEMLEVSSVEELTDLKKRSDYLCTLTYSPFWLKKFGPMIEKLREVALEENRVTVRLANYVSAYNNWGKSYDPWGRDEKTIEERLKEIPQEIIKEIQETVVDLKLSPEILEELRRDFCCIRKGMILADSSELLTKLKKQADIIVAITHLKDFRERFEEILDKIDEIVKVEEERTVKLANIISEVNGWKVIYEVWDESDIREDETLEQYVERLLEEEEKAQKYIPTEAKYKEGKVLWLVYKHPKRNREYAKRIYIPGTARNIKMEGPGVFKNRFGREVYGVKIVYEANIRPTVIHIGDRTIHLPERWVKREKVVPLPEGASNIRLLEERPPVAYPVA
;
A
#
# COMPACT_ATOMS: atom_id res chain seq x y z
N MET A 1 37.15 2.35 19.52
CA MET A 1 35.94 2.82 18.80
C MET A 1 35.10 1.60 18.51
N GLY A 2 34.02 1.39 19.27
CA GLY A 2 33.15 0.22 19.13
C GLY A 2 32.53 0.18 17.74
N ARG A 3 32.52 -1.00 17.09
CA ARG A 3 31.88 -1.19 15.79
C ARG A 3 30.36 -1.13 15.97
N ILE A 4 29.76 0.05 15.82
CA ILE A 4 28.32 0.26 16.06
C ILE A 4 27.45 -0.61 15.13
N TYR A 5 27.91 -0.96 13.92
CA TYR A 5 27.13 -1.76 12.97
C TYR A 5 27.79 -3.07 12.48
N GLY A 6 28.82 -3.55 13.19
CA GLY A 6 29.52 -4.80 12.85
C GLY A 6 30.67 -4.65 11.84
N LYS A 7 31.08 -5.77 11.24
CA LYS A 7 32.20 -5.84 10.27
C LYS A 7 31.62 -5.86 8.85
N VAL A 8 32.23 -5.11 7.94
CA VAL A 8 31.92 -5.22 6.49
C VAL A 8 32.82 -6.28 5.88
N GLU A 9 32.22 -7.31 5.29
CA GLU A 9 32.89 -8.34 4.51
C GLU A 9 32.38 -8.40 3.07
N THR A 10 31.12 -8.00 2.86
CA THR A 10 30.40 -8.13 1.60
C THR A 10 29.62 -6.86 1.27
N PRO A 11 29.15 -6.68 0.01
CA PRO A 11 28.23 -5.61 -0.34
C PRO A 11 26.91 -5.67 0.44
N GLU A 12 26.46 -6.87 0.83
CA GLU A 12 25.23 -7.05 1.62
C GLU A 12 25.37 -6.41 3.02
N ASP A 13 26.57 -6.45 3.61
CA ASP A 13 26.82 -5.75 4.87
C ASP A 13 26.61 -4.23 4.74
N ILE A 14 26.97 -3.64 3.61
CA ILE A 14 26.76 -2.20 3.37
C ILE A 14 25.27 -1.89 3.26
N LYS A 15 24.49 -2.73 2.57
CA LYS A 15 23.03 -2.61 2.49
C LYS A 15 22.40 -2.71 3.89
N ARG A 16 22.76 -3.75 4.65
CA ARG A 16 22.28 -3.98 6.02
C ARG A 16 22.61 -2.83 6.96
N ILE A 17 23.84 -2.30 6.92
CA ILE A 17 24.24 -1.16 7.77
C ILE A 17 23.44 0.09 7.41
N ASN A 18 23.29 0.42 6.12
CA ASN A 18 22.49 1.58 5.72
C ASN A 18 21.00 1.40 6.04
N CYS A 19 20.50 0.17 6.01
CA CYS A 19 19.16 -0.12 6.51
C CYS A 19 18.97 0.32 7.96
N ILE A 20 19.87 -0.15 8.85
CA ILE A 20 19.83 0.20 10.27
C ILE A 20 19.95 1.72 10.47
N ILE A 21 20.87 2.36 9.73
CA ILE A 21 21.02 3.83 9.76
C ILE A 21 19.69 4.52 9.42
N ARG A 22 19.00 4.07 8.37
CA ARG A 22 17.71 4.65 7.97
C ARG A 22 16.61 4.41 9.01
N ASP A 23 16.58 3.24 9.63
CA ASP A 23 15.63 2.96 10.70
C ASP A 23 15.88 3.85 11.92
N GLU A 24 17.15 4.08 12.29
CA GLU A 24 17.53 5.04 13.34
C GLU A 24 17.13 6.48 12.96
N MET A 25 17.19 6.86 11.67
CA MET A 25 16.76 8.19 11.20
C MET A 25 15.27 8.45 11.41
N LEU A 26 14.44 7.41 11.50
CA LEU A 26 13.01 7.58 11.78
C LEU A 26 12.78 7.97 13.24
N GLU A 27 13.69 7.63 14.15
CA GLU A 27 13.54 7.86 15.60
C GLU A 27 14.30 9.08 16.13
N VAL A 28 14.97 9.84 15.26
CA VAL A 28 15.74 11.02 15.69
C VAL A 28 14.85 12.14 16.22
N SER A 29 15.37 12.85 17.21
CA SER A 29 14.70 13.98 17.87
C SER A 29 15.35 15.33 17.55
N SER A 30 16.52 15.32 16.91
CA SER A 30 17.31 16.53 16.62
C SER A 30 18.03 16.48 15.26
N VAL A 31 18.39 17.65 14.76
CA VAL A 31 19.15 17.82 13.51
C VAL A 31 20.54 17.22 13.63
N GLU A 32 21.15 17.33 14.80
CA GLU A 32 22.49 16.84 15.10
C GLU A 32 22.54 15.31 15.01
N GLU A 33 21.55 14.62 15.58
CA GLU A 33 21.40 13.15 15.48
C GLU A 33 21.23 12.73 14.02
N LEU A 34 20.34 13.40 13.28
CA LEU A 34 20.12 13.12 11.86
C LEU A 34 21.40 13.33 11.03
N THR A 35 22.14 14.40 11.32
CA THR A 35 23.43 14.69 10.67
C THR A 35 24.49 13.64 11.00
N ASP A 36 24.55 13.14 12.24
CA ASP A 36 25.48 12.07 12.61
C ASP A 36 25.18 10.78 11.84
N LEU A 37 23.91 10.37 11.77
CA LEU A 37 23.47 9.21 10.99
C LEU A 37 23.81 9.34 9.51
N LYS A 38 23.60 10.52 8.91
CA LYS A 38 24.02 10.80 7.53
C LYS A 38 25.53 10.63 7.36
N LYS A 39 26.33 11.18 8.28
CA LYS A 39 27.80 11.04 8.26
C LYS A 39 28.26 9.58 8.37
N ARG A 40 27.52 8.73 9.10
CA ARG A 40 27.83 7.29 9.17
C ARG A 40 27.68 6.62 7.80
N SER A 41 26.68 7.01 7.01
CA SER A 41 26.54 6.55 5.62
C SER A 41 27.66 7.10 4.72
N ASP A 42 28.00 8.40 4.81
CA ASP A 42 29.13 9.01 4.07
C ASP A 42 30.47 8.32 4.37
N TYR A 43 30.64 7.87 5.61
CA TYR A 43 31.84 7.18 6.04
C TYR A 43 32.00 5.84 5.31
N LEU A 44 30.91 5.10 5.06
CA LEU A 44 30.96 3.89 4.25
C LEU A 44 31.44 4.17 2.83
N CYS A 45 30.95 5.23 2.18
CA CYS A 45 31.46 5.66 0.88
C CYS A 45 32.96 5.95 0.95
N THR A 46 33.38 6.75 1.93
CA THR A 46 34.78 7.14 2.15
C THR A 46 35.69 5.92 2.32
N LEU A 47 35.25 4.91 3.07
CA LEU A 47 36.00 3.69 3.28
C LEU A 47 36.30 2.94 1.98
N THR A 48 35.39 2.97 0.99
CA THR A 48 35.59 2.30 -0.31
C THR A 48 36.67 2.95 -1.19
N TYR A 49 37.17 4.13 -0.84
CA TYR A 49 38.32 4.79 -1.47
C TYR A 49 39.60 4.65 -0.64
N SER A 50 39.52 4.04 0.55
CA SER A 50 40.69 3.93 1.43
C SER A 50 41.69 2.88 0.94
N PRO A 51 43.02 3.13 1.05
CA PRO A 51 44.04 2.13 0.72
C PRO A 51 43.91 0.83 1.53
N PHE A 52 43.40 0.92 2.75
CA PHE A 52 43.17 -0.24 3.61
C PHE A 52 42.08 -1.16 3.04
N TRP A 53 40.95 -0.60 2.61
CA TRP A 53 39.88 -1.40 1.99
C TRP A 53 40.27 -1.90 0.60
N LEU A 54 41.04 -1.11 -0.16
CA LEU A 54 41.61 -1.57 -1.42
C LEU A 54 42.50 -2.81 -1.21
N LYS A 55 43.38 -2.79 -0.19
CA LYS A 55 44.22 -3.94 0.16
C LYS A 55 43.39 -5.14 0.65
N LYS A 56 42.32 -4.89 1.41
CA LYS A 56 41.47 -5.95 1.98
C LYS A 56 40.61 -6.65 0.92
N PHE A 57 39.94 -5.86 0.07
CA PHE A 57 38.89 -6.35 -0.82
C PHE A 57 39.33 -6.49 -2.28
N GLY A 58 40.49 -5.93 -2.65
CA GLY A 58 41.02 -6.02 -4.01
C GLY A 58 39.99 -5.54 -5.05
N PRO A 59 39.73 -6.30 -6.12
CA PRO A 59 38.75 -5.94 -7.16
C PRO A 59 37.31 -5.74 -6.66
N MET A 60 36.91 -6.41 -5.57
CA MET A 60 35.55 -6.29 -5.01
C MET A 60 35.26 -4.87 -4.49
N ILE A 61 36.29 -4.04 -4.30
CA ILE A 61 36.15 -2.66 -3.85
C ILE A 61 35.26 -1.82 -4.78
N GLU A 62 35.23 -2.12 -6.08
CA GLU A 62 34.40 -1.41 -7.06
C GLU A 62 32.91 -1.66 -6.79
N LYS A 63 32.54 -2.93 -6.58
CA LYS A 63 31.16 -3.30 -6.22
C LYS A 63 30.76 -2.75 -4.84
N LEU A 64 31.68 -2.77 -3.87
CA LEU A 64 31.41 -2.17 -2.55
C LEU A 64 31.16 -0.67 -2.67
N ARG A 65 31.93 0.02 -3.52
CA ARG A 65 31.79 1.46 -3.77
C ARG A 65 30.47 1.78 -4.44
N GLU A 66 30.10 1.03 -5.47
CA GLU A 66 28.82 1.18 -6.15
C GLU A 66 27.65 1.09 -5.16
N VAL A 67 27.61 0.01 -4.37
CA VAL A 67 26.56 -0.20 -3.36
C VAL A 67 26.59 0.87 -2.28
N ALA A 68 27.77 1.29 -1.80
CA ALA A 68 27.88 2.35 -0.80
C ALA A 68 27.32 3.69 -1.33
N LEU A 69 27.62 4.05 -2.58
CA LEU A 69 27.11 5.27 -3.21
C LEU A 69 25.60 5.21 -3.43
N GLU A 70 25.09 4.05 -3.85
CA GLU A 70 23.65 3.83 -4.02
C GLU A 70 22.90 3.98 -2.69
N GLU A 71 23.32 3.24 -1.66
CA GLU A 71 22.71 3.27 -0.33
C GLU A 71 22.82 4.66 0.34
N ASN A 72 23.92 5.39 0.11
CA ASN A 72 24.07 6.75 0.61
C ASN A 72 23.03 7.71 0.04
N ARG A 73 22.72 7.60 -1.25
CA ARG A 73 21.73 8.49 -1.89
C ARG A 73 20.33 8.28 -1.34
N VAL A 74 19.94 7.02 -1.16
CA VAL A 74 18.65 6.68 -0.52
C VAL A 74 18.62 7.23 0.91
N THR A 75 19.72 7.04 1.64
CA THR A 75 19.85 7.53 3.03
C THR A 75 19.77 9.06 3.11
N VAL A 76 20.39 9.78 2.17
CA VAL A 76 20.29 11.24 2.06
C VAL A 76 18.88 11.69 1.71
N ARG A 77 18.21 10.99 0.79
CA ARG A 77 16.82 11.28 0.46
C ARG A 77 15.91 11.13 1.69
N LEU A 78 16.09 10.08 2.49
CA LEU A 78 15.40 9.93 3.76
C LEU A 78 15.74 11.08 4.73
N ALA A 79 17.01 11.42 4.90
CA ALA A 79 17.40 12.52 5.78
C ALA A 79 16.73 13.84 5.39
N ASN A 80 16.63 14.12 4.09
CA ASN A 80 15.91 15.28 3.59
C ASN A 80 14.39 15.21 3.87
N TYR A 81 13.77 14.03 3.74
CA TYR A 81 12.37 13.84 4.15
C TYR A 81 12.16 14.09 5.65
N VAL A 82 13.00 13.51 6.51
CA VAL A 82 12.91 13.68 7.97
C VAL A 82 13.12 15.14 8.37
N SER A 83 14.12 15.81 7.78
CA SER A 83 14.37 17.23 8.03
C SER A 83 13.21 18.13 7.60
N ALA A 84 12.62 17.86 6.44
CA ALA A 84 11.45 18.60 5.95
C ALA A 84 10.23 18.37 6.85
N TYR A 85 9.96 17.12 7.22
CA TYR A 85 8.85 16.73 8.11
C TYR A 85 8.92 17.45 9.46
N ASN A 86 10.10 17.53 10.05
CA ASN A 86 10.32 18.19 11.33
C ASN A 86 10.56 19.71 11.21
N ASN A 87 10.47 20.29 10.01
CA ASN A 87 10.73 21.72 9.75
C ASN A 87 12.10 22.22 10.24
N TRP A 88 13.13 21.40 10.14
CA TRP A 88 14.47 21.72 10.65
C TRP A 88 15.29 22.63 9.74
N GLY A 89 14.84 22.90 8.51
CA GLY A 89 15.52 23.79 7.57
C GLY A 89 16.90 23.31 7.11
N LYS A 90 17.25 22.05 7.36
CA LYS A 90 18.52 21.44 6.93
C LYS A 90 18.32 20.63 5.65
N SER A 91 19.22 20.80 4.69
CA SER A 91 19.31 19.94 3.51
C SER A 91 20.67 19.23 3.49
N TYR A 92 20.67 18.04 2.91
CA TYR A 92 21.81 17.14 2.83
C TYR A 92 22.06 16.78 1.37
N ASP A 93 23.32 16.79 0.98
CA ASP A 93 23.78 16.37 -0.34
C ASP A 93 24.32 14.93 -0.29
N PRO A 94 24.09 14.11 -1.35
CA PRO A 94 24.76 12.83 -1.52
C PRO A 94 26.28 12.94 -1.51
N TRP A 95 26.95 11.85 -1.14
CA TRP A 95 28.40 11.77 -1.20
C TRP A 95 28.88 11.74 -2.67
N GLY A 96 29.76 12.67 -3.03
CA GLY A 96 30.28 12.84 -4.39
C GLY A 96 29.41 13.74 -5.29
N ARG A 97 29.90 14.09 -6.48
CA ARG A 97 29.09 14.73 -7.54
C ARG A 97 28.58 13.62 -8.45
N ASP A 98 27.28 13.61 -8.75
CA ASP A 98 26.71 12.67 -9.72
C ASP A 98 26.44 13.38 -11.05
N GLU A 99 26.82 12.73 -12.15
CA GLU A 99 26.55 13.19 -13.52
C GLU A 99 25.20 12.66 -14.05
N LYS A 100 24.55 11.73 -13.35
CA LYS A 100 23.24 11.17 -13.72
C LYS A 100 22.10 11.86 -12.95
N THR A 101 21.02 12.16 -13.66
CA THR A 101 19.81 12.76 -13.09
C THR A 101 18.97 11.74 -12.31
N ILE A 102 18.16 12.22 -11.36
CA ILE A 102 17.21 11.39 -10.59
C ILE A 102 16.30 10.58 -11.54
N GLU A 103 15.92 11.17 -12.67
CA GLU A 103 15.06 10.55 -13.69
C GLU A 103 15.73 9.40 -14.47
N GLU A 104 17.05 9.43 -14.63
CA GLU A 104 17.79 8.32 -15.26
C GLU A 104 17.90 7.12 -14.33
N ARG A 105 18.04 7.36 -13.02
CA ARG A 105 18.08 6.31 -11.99
C ARG A 105 16.70 5.74 -11.65
N LEU A 106 15.65 6.56 -11.69
CA LEU A 106 14.26 6.10 -11.54
C LEU A 106 13.82 5.13 -12.65
N LYS A 107 14.58 4.98 -13.74
CA LYS A 107 14.29 3.97 -14.78
C LYS A 107 14.92 2.60 -14.49
N GLU A 108 16.03 2.57 -13.75
CA GLU A 108 16.78 1.34 -13.44
C GLU A 108 16.20 0.66 -12.18
N ILE A 109 15.84 1.47 -11.17
CA ILE A 109 15.43 1.01 -9.84
C ILE A 109 14.06 0.29 -9.77
N PRO A 110 13.01 0.67 -10.52
CA PRO A 110 11.71 0.01 -10.41
C PRO A 110 11.76 -1.47 -10.81
N GLN A 111 12.51 -1.84 -11.85
CA GLN A 111 12.54 -3.24 -12.28
C GLN A 111 13.39 -4.10 -11.36
N GLU A 112 14.51 -3.60 -10.85
CA GLU A 112 15.37 -4.34 -9.94
C GLU A 112 14.74 -4.51 -8.55
N ILE A 113 14.10 -3.46 -8.02
CA ILE A 113 13.39 -3.55 -6.74
C ILE A 113 12.13 -4.42 -6.86
N ILE A 114 11.35 -4.28 -7.94
CA ILE A 114 10.18 -5.15 -8.14
C ILE A 114 10.63 -6.61 -8.28
N LYS A 115 11.73 -6.86 -8.99
CA LYS A 115 12.29 -8.21 -9.13
C LYS A 115 12.83 -8.75 -7.81
N GLU A 116 13.59 -7.97 -7.04
CA GLU A 116 14.04 -8.37 -5.69
C GLU A 116 12.84 -8.63 -4.77
N ILE A 117 11.80 -7.77 -4.76
CA ILE A 117 10.59 -7.98 -3.95
C ILE A 117 9.86 -9.27 -4.39
N GLN A 118 9.67 -9.47 -5.69
CA GLN A 118 9.00 -10.66 -6.24
C GLN A 118 9.79 -11.94 -5.96
N GLU A 119 11.12 -11.92 -6.11
CA GLU A 119 11.97 -13.07 -5.82
C GLU A 119 12.02 -13.38 -4.32
N THR A 120 12.03 -12.36 -3.45
CA THR A 120 12.14 -12.59 -1.99
C THR A 120 10.80 -13.04 -1.37
N VAL A 121 9.66 -12.56 -1.87
CA VAL A 121 8.32 -13.05 -1.45
C VAL A 121 8.10 -14.52 -1.86
N VAL A 122 8.70 -14.97 -2.96
CA VAL A 122 8.55 -16.36 -3.47
C VAL A 122 9.54 -17.33 -2.82
N ASP A 123 10.66 -16.83 -2.30
CA ASP A 123 11.80 -17.65 -1.88
C ASP A 123 12.08 -17.52 -0.37
N LEU A 124 11.05 -17.22 0.46
CA LEU A 124 11.11 -17.31 1.93
C LEU A 124 11.63 -18.69 2.31
N LYS A 125 12.91 -18.78 2.65
CA LYS A 125 13.57 -20.04 2.95
C LYS A 125 13.39 -20.34 4.42
N LEU A 126 12.86 -21.53 4.64
CA LEU A 126 12.22 -21.91 5.88
C LEU A 126 13.27 -22.41 6.89
N SER A 127 14.02 -21.47 7.46
CA SER A 127 15.13 -21.69 8.39
C SER A 127 15.14 -20.61 9.51
N PRO A 128 15.98 -20.72 10.55
CA PRO A 128 16.22 -19.66 11.55
C PRO A 128 16.63 -18.30 10.97
N GLU A 129 16.94 -18.24 9.67
CA GLU A 129 17.22 -17.03 8.90
C GLU A 129 15.95 -16.19 8.62
N ILE A 130 14.75 -16.72 8.87
CA ILE A 130 13.46 -16.05 8.63
C ILE A 130 13.35 -14.66 9.27
N LEU A 131 13.93 -14.47 10.48
CA LEU A 131 13.91 -13.16 11.15
C LEU A 131 14.74 -12.11 10.40
N GLU A 132 15.85 -12.53 9.79
CA GLU A 132 16.69 -11.66 8.98
C GLU A 132 16.08 -11.44 7.59
N GLU A 133 15.43 -12.46 7.02
CA GLU A 133 14.67 -12.33 5.76
C GLU A 133 13.53 -11.32 5.90
N LEU A 134 12.69 -11.44 6.94
CA LEU A 134 11.61 -10.48 7.21
C LEU A 134 12.16 -9.05 7.33
N ARG A 135 13.22 -8.85 8.12
CA ARG A 135 13.87 -7.53 8.25
C ARG A 135 14.39 -7.00 6.92
N ARG A 136 15.00 -7.86 6.12
CA ARG A 136 15.51 -7.51 4.80
C ARG A 136 14.37 -7.09 3.87
N ASP A 137 13.26 -7.80 3.87
CA ASP A 137 12.10 -7.50 3.01
C ASP A 137 11.47 -6.17 3.35
N PHE A 138 11.19 -5.94 4.63
CA PHE A 138 10.71 -4.65 5.11
C PHE A 138 11.69 -3.52 4.77
N CYS A 139 12.99 -3.76 4.89
CA CYS A 139 14.01 -2.79 4.52
C CYS A 139 13.99 -2.44 3.01
N CYS A 140 13.90 -3.47 2.16
CA CYS A 140 13.82 -3.30 0.70
C CYS A 140 12.56 -2.52 0.31
N ILE A 141 11.42 -2.82 0.94
CA ILE A 141 10.17 -2.08 0.74
C ILE A 141 10.34 -0.61 1.16
N ARG A 142 10.88 -0.34 2.35
CA ARG A 142 11.13 1.04 2.82
C ARG A 142 12.08 1.80 1.90
N LYS A 143 13.13 1.16 1.38
CA LYS A 143 14.00 1.73 0.34
C LYS A 143 13.20 2.09 -0.91
N GLY A 144 12.33 1.21 -1.38
CA GLY A 144 11.38 1.49 -2.46
C GLY A 144 10.49 2.70 -2.15
N MET A 145 9.97 2.81 -0.92
CA MET A 145 9.08 3.91 -0.52
C MET A 145 9.79 5.25 -0.59
N ILE A 146 11.02 5.34 -0.07
CA ILE A 146 11.85 6.55 -0.16
C ILE A 146 12.00 7.00 -1.61
N LEU A 147 12.07 6.04 -2.53
CA LEU A 147 12.27 6.30 -3.95
C LEU A 147 10.99 6.59 -4.73
N ALA A 148 9.82 6.30 -4.16
CA ALA A 148 8.53 6.53 -4.81
C ALA A 148 8.34 7.98 -5.26
N ASP A 149 7.75 8.15 -6.44
CA ASP A 149 7.47 9.44 -7.08
C ASP A 149 5.98 9.81 -7.06
N SER A 150 5.14 8.89 -6.59
CA SER A 150 3.70 9.02 -6.60
C SER A 150 3.07 8.32 -5.38
N SER A 151 1.93 8.86 -4.95
CA SER A 151 1.13 8.25 -3.88
C SER A 151 0.62 6.86 -4.26
N GLU A 152 0.43 6.59 -5.55
CA GLU A 152 0.03 5.26 -6.03
C GLU A 152 1.13 4.23 -5.79
N LEU A 153 2.37 4.54 -6.19
CA LEU A 153 3.51 3.65 -5.96
C LEU A 153 3.78 3.47 -4.46
N LEU A 154 3.72 4.54 -3.67
CA LEU A 154 3.85 4.46 -2.21
C LEU A 154 2.78 3.53 -1.59
N THR A 155 1.54 3.62 -2.07
CA THR A 155 0.44 2.76 -1.61
C THR A 155 0.65 1.30 -2.00
N LYS A 156 1.15 1.03 -3.21
CA LYS A 156 1.49 -0.34 -3.62
C LYS A 156 2.58 -0.93 -2.74
N LEU A 157 3.62 -0.15 -2.43
CA LEU A 157 4.71 -0.59 -1.54
C LEU A 157 4.22 -0.82 -0.11
N LYS A 158 3.32 0.02 0.43
CA LYS A 158 2.70 -0.25 1.74
C LYS A 158 1.92 -1.56 1.74
N LYS A 159 1.15 -1.82 0.69
CA LYS A 159 0.44 -3.10 0.56
C LYS A 159 1.38 -4.32 0.52
N GLN A 160 2.58 -4.18 -0.06
CA GLN A 160 3.55 -5.28 -0.01
C GLN A 160 4.03 -5.55 1.42
N ALA A 161 4.22 -4.51 2.23
CA ALA A 161 4.51 -4.68 3.66
C ALA A 161 3.32 -5.32 4.39
N ASP A 162 2.09 -4.92 4.09
CA ASP A 162 0.87 -5.50 4.67
C ASP A 162 0.73 -6.99 4.33
N ILE A 163 1.15 -7.41 3.14
CA ILE A 163 1.17 -8.82 2.76
C ILE A 163 2.16 -9.60 3.62
N ILE A 164 3.35 -9.07 3.89
CA ILE A 164 4.32 -9.72 4.79
C ILE A 164 3.72 -9.89 6.19
N VAL A 165 3.11 -8.83 6.73
CA VAL A 165 2.41 -8.90 8.02
C VAL A 165 1.32 -9.96 7.96
N ALA A 166 0.45 -9.92 6.96
CA ALA A 166 -0.65 -10.86 6.85
C ALA A 166 -0.17 -12.32 6.81
N ILE A 167 0.92 -12.60 6.07
CA ILE A 167 1.50 -13.94 5.98
C ILE A 167 1.90 -14.47 7.36
N THR A 168 2.44 -13.62 8.25
CA THR A 168 2.86 -14.08 9.59
C THR A 168 1.70 -14.42 10.52
N HIS A 169 0.47 -13.98 10.19
CA HIS A 169 -0.74 -14.28 10.94
C HIS A 169 -1.51 -15.50 10.40
N LEU A 170 -1.11 -16.07 9.26
CA LEU A 170 -1.76 -17.25 8.69
C LEU A 170 -1.51 -18.50 9.53
N LYS A 171 -2.51 -19.40 9.54
CA LYS A 171 -2.53 -20.58 10.41
C LYS A 171 -1.33 -21.51 10.18
N ASP A 172 -1.07 -21.84 8.92
CA ASP A 172 0.04 -22.69 8.49
C ASP A 172 1.41 -22.07 8.80
N PHE A 173 1.54 -20.74 8.66
CA PHE A 173 2.74 -20.02 9.09
C PHE A 173 2.92 -20.13 10.61
N ARG A 174 1.85 -19.91 11.39
CA ARG A 174 1.91 -19.96 12.85
C ARG A 174 2.23 -21.34 13.39
N GLU A 175 1.58 -22.38 12.87
CA GLU A 175 1.87 -23.78 13.22
C GLU A 175 3.33 -24.14 12.93
N ARG A 176 3.89 -23.61 11.84
CA ARG A 176 5.25 -23.90 11.43
C ARG A 176 6.33 -23.24 12.29
N PHE A 177 6.08 -22.01 12.74
CA PHE A 177 7.07 -21.20 13.47
C PHE A 177 6.76 -21.06 14.95
N GLU A 178 5.91 -21.94 15.50
CA GLU A 178 5.42 -21.91 16.88
C GLU A 178 6.52 -21.60 17.92
N GLU A 179 7.70 -22.20 17.77
CA GLU A 179 8.84 -22.03 18.69
C GLU A 179 9.44 -20.62 18.73
N ILE A 180 9.22 -19.80 17.70
CA ILE A 180 9.80 -18.46 17.56
C ILE A 180 8.76 -17.37 17.28
N LEU A 181 7.46 -17.68 17.37
CA LEU A 181 6.39 -16.74 17.03
C LEU A 181 6.48 -15.42 17.76
N ASP A 182 6.76 -15.43 19.07
CA ASP A 182 6.89 -14.20 19.85
C ASP A 182 7.95 -13.25 19.26
N LYS A 183 9.05 -13.80 18.73
CA LYS A 183 10.12 -13.01 18.10
C LYS A 183 9.73 -12.52 16.72
N ILE A 184 8.95 -13.32 15.97
CA ILE A 184 8.41 -12.91 14.67
C ILE A 184 7.44 -11.76 14.89
N ASP A 185 6.46 -11.91 15.79
CA ASP A 185 5.45 -10.91 16.11
C ASP A 185 6.11 -9.60 16.59
N GLU A 186 7.15 -9.70 17.43
CA GLU A 186 7.93 -8.52 17.87
C GLU A 186 8.61 -7.81 16.68
N ILE A 187 9.29 -8.55 15.81
CA ILE A 187 10.00 -7.96 14.66
C ILE A 187 9.00 -7.37 13.67
N VAL A 188 7.98 -8.12 13.27
CA VAL A 188 6.98 -7.69 12.30
C VAL A 188 6.30 -6.42 12.76
N LYS A 189 5.91 -6.35 14.04
CA LYS A 189 5.30 -5.15 14.62
C LYS A 189 6.22 -3.92 14.51
N VAL A 190 7.48 -4.05 14.92
CA VAL A 190 8.45 -2.94 14.88
C VAL A 190 8.71 -2.49 13.44
N GLU A 191 8.89 -3.45 12.53
CA GLU A 191 9.16 -3.19 11.12
C GLU A 191 7.95 -2.55 10.40
N GLU A 192 6.75 -2.95 10.78
CA GLU A 192 5.51 -2.37 10.31
C GLU A 192 5.33 -0.92 10.80
N GLU A 193 5.49 -0.67 12.09
CA GLU A 193 5.39 0.67 12.68
C GLU A 193 6.34 1.66 11.98
N ARG A 194 7.58 1.22 11.73
CA ARG A 194 8.57 1.99 10.95
C ARG A 194 8.10 2.26 9.53
N THR A 195 7.52 1.26 8.88
CA THR A 195 7.03 1.36 7.50
C THR A 195 5.85 2.32 7.38
N VAL A 196 4.89 2.26 8.30
CA VAL A 196 3.76 3.20 8.41
C VAL A 196 4.27 4.63 8.65
N LYS A 197 5.18 4.79 9.61
CA LYS A 197 5.79 6.09 9.95
C LYS A 197 6.47 6.71 8.75
N LEU A 198 7.31 5.95 8.04
CA LEU A 198 7.99 6.39 6.82
C LEU A 198 6.99 6.80 5.74
N ALA A 199 5.98 5.97 5.45
CA ALA A 199 4.99 6.26 4.43
C ALA A 199 4.22 7.56 4.72
N ASN A 200 3.88 7.80 5.99
CA ASN A 200 3.23 9.05 6.41
C ASN A 200 4.16 10.27 6.31
N ILE A 201 5.44 10.15 6.68
CA ILE A 201 6.44 11.21 6.47
C ILE A 201 6.53 11.59 4.99
N ILE A 202 6.65 10.59 4.11
CA ILE A 202 6.76 10.83 2.66
C ILE A 202 5.48 11.47 2.12
N SER A 203 4.31 10.97 2.51
CA SER A 203 3.01 11.51 2.09
C SER A 203 2.82 12.97 2.51
N GLU A 204 3.21 13.31 3.74
CA GLU A 204 3.11 14.67 4.26
C GLU A 204 4.07 15.62 3.53
N VAL A 205 5.35 15.27 3.42
CA VAL A 205 6.35 16.12 2.75
C VAL A 205 6.02 16.35 1.27
N ASN A 206 5.47 15.34 0.58
CA ASN A 206 5.06 15.48 -0.82
C ASN A 206 3.63 16.03 -1.00
N GLY A 207 2.88 16.27 0.08
CA GLY A 207 1.52 16.80 0.03
C GLY A 207 0.47 15.85 -0.58
N TRP A 208 0.70 14.54 -0.51
CA TRP A 208 -0.11 13.51 -1.17
C TRP A 208 -1.48 13.25 -0.52
N LYS A 209 -1.74 13.78 0.68
CA LYS A 209 -3.03 13.66 1.41
C LYS A 209 -3.51 12.23 1.61
N VAL A 210 -2.60 11.26 1.64
CA VAL A 210 -2.86 9.86 2.01
C VAL A 210 -2.33 9.64 3.41
N ILE A 211 -3.11 8.96 4.25
CA ILE A 211 -2.69 8.54 5.60
C ILE A 211 -2.66 7.02 5.57
N TYR A 212 -1.55 6.46 6.01
CA TYR A 212 -1.33 5.03 6.13
C TYR A 212 -1.49 4.62 7.59
N GLU A 213 -2.11 3.47 7.80
CA GLU A 213 -2.37 2.89 9.11
C GLU A 213 -1.61 1.56 9.24
N VAL A 214 -1.44 1.13 10.48
CA VAL A 214 -1.00 -0.23 10.80
C VAL A 214 -2.08 -1.18 10.29
N TRP A 215 -1.64 -2.30 9.72
CA TRP A 215 -2.46 -3.37 9.25
C TRP A 215 -3.30 -3.94 10.38
N ASP A 216 -4.51 -4.39 10.04
CA ASP A 216 -5.48 -4.92 10.98
C ASP A 216 -5.79 -6.39 10.64
N GLU A 217 -5.85 -7.24 11.65
CA GLU A 217 -6.07 -8.68 11.51
C GLU A 217 -7.41 -9.03 10.84
N SER A 218 -8.34 -8.08 10.76
CA SER A 218 -9.64 -8.28 10.11
C SER A 218 -9.58 -8.62 8.61
N ASP A 219 -8.41 -8.45 7.98
CA ASP A 219 -8.18 -8.77 6.57
C ASP A 219 -7.88 -10.27 6.31
N ILE A 220 -7.67 -11.09 7.34
CA ILE A 220 -7.45 -12.56 7.25
C ILE A 220 -8.69 -13.30 7.74
N ARG A 221 -9.01 -14.44 7.09
CA ARG A 221 -10.06 -15.36 7.57
C ARG A 221 -9.45 -16.37 8.54
N GLU A 222 -10.14 -16.69 9.64
CA GLU A 222 -9.63 -17.51 10.76
C GLU A 222 -8.97 -18.86 10.37
N ASP A 223 -9.32 -19.45 9.22
CA ASP A 223 -8.77 -20.73 8.73
C ASP A 223 -8.10 -20.62 7.35
N GLU A 224 -7.74 -19.42 6.89
CA GLU A 224 -7.10 -19.22 5.59
C GLU A 224 -5.64 -19.71 5.62
N THR A 225 -5.26 -20.54 4.63
CA THR A 225 -3.84 -20.93 4.40
C THR A 225 -3.14 -19.90 3.51
N LEU A 226 -1.81 -19.97 3.41
CA LEU A 226 -1.04 -19.12 2.51
C LEU A 226 -1.49 -19.25 1.06
N GLU A 227 -1.74 -20.46 0.58
CA GLU A 227 -2.19 -20.67 -0.80
C GLU A 227 -3.55 -20.02 -1.04
N GLN A 228 -4.49 -20.16 -0.10
CA GLN A 228 -5.82 -19.56 -0.21
C GLN A 228 -5.77 -18.03 -0.16
N TYR A 229 -4.90 -17.49 0.70
CA TYR A 229 -4.68 -16.05 0.82
C TYR A 229 -4.10 -15.47 -0.47
N VAL A 230 -3.05 -16.09 -1.02
CA VAL A 230 -2.43 -15.66 -2.29
C VAL A 230 -3.40 -15.81 -3.46
N GLU A 231 -4.16 -16.91 -3.55
CA GLU A 231 -5.18 -17.08 -4.59
C GLU A 231 -6.24 -15.98 -4.52
N ARG A 232 -6.70 -15.64 -3.32
CA ARG A 232 -7.63 -14.51 -3.11
C ARG A 232 -7.04 -13.18 -3.55
N LEU A 233 -5.78 -12.89 -3.18
CA LEU A 233 -5.10 -11.66 -3.60
C LEU A 233 -4.95 -11.60 -5.12
N LEU A 234 -4.54 -12.69 -5.76
CA LEU A 234 -4.43 -12.79 -7.22
C LEU A 234 -5.79 -12.60 -7.89
N GLU A 235 -6.85 -13.20 -7.37
CA GLU A 235 -8.21 -12.95 -7.87
C GLU A 235 -8.63 -11.48 -7.70
N GLU A 236 -8.29 -10.84 -6.58
CA GLU A 236 -8.59 -9.43 -6.33
C GLU A 236 -7.78 -8.50 -7.24
N GLU A 237 -6.50 -8.80 -7.49
CA GLU A 237 -5.66 -8.12 -8.46
C GLU A 237 -6.15 -8.32 -9.88
N GLU A 238 -6.52 -9.55 -10.27
CA GLU A 238 -7.14 -9.82 -11.56
C GLU A 238 -8.45 -9.04 -11.69
N LYS A 239 -9.28 -8.97 -10.65
CA LYS A 239 -10.50 -8.15 -10.63
C LYS A 239 -10.20 -6.64 -10.72
N ALA A 240 -9.05 -6.19 -10.23
CA ALA A 240 -8.62 -4.79 -10.28
C ALA A 240 -7.98 -4.42 -11.63
N GLN A 241 -7.11 -5.26 -12.19
CA GLN A 241 -6.44 -5.10 -13.48
C GLN A 241 -7.41 -5.29 -14.63
N LYS A 242 -8.28 -6.31 -14.52
CA LYS A 242 -9.45 -6.47 -15.37
C LYS A 242 -10.50 -5.48 -14.86
N TYR A 243 -10.26 -4.19 -15.12
CA TYR A 243 -11.32 -3.20 -15.14
C TYR A 243 -12.32 -3.66 -16.20
N ILE A 244 -13.27 -4.47 -15.75
CA ILE A 244 -14.55 -4.64 -16.42
C ILE A 244 -15.27 -3.36 -16.00
N PRO A 245 -15.48 -2.37 -16.90
CA PRO A 245 -16.38 -1.27 -16.60
C PRO A 245 -17.62 -1.93 -15.99
N THR A 246 -18.13 -1.43 -14.87
CA THR A 246 -19.24 -2.13 -14.19
C THR A 246 -20.43 -2.37 -15.13
N GLU A 247 -20.49 -1.61 -16.23
CA GLU A 247 -21.28 -1.82 -17.45
C GLU A 247 -21.13 -3.21 -18.08
N ALA A 248 -19.94 -3.79 -18.24
CA ALA A 248 -19.75 -5.13 -18.83
C ALA A 248 -20.10 -6.30 -17.87
N LYS A 249 -20.25 -6.06 -16.56
CA LYS A 249 -20.86 -7.04 -15.63
C LYS A 249 -22.39 -7.14 -15.81
N TYR A 250 -23.01 -6.14 -16.45
CA TYR A 250 -24.44 -6.14 -16.76
C TYR A 250 -24.61 -6.04 -18.28
N LYS A 251 -24.87 -7.16 -18.97
CA LYS A 251 -25.14 -7.17 -20.43
C LYS A 251 -26.11 -6.06 -20.87
N GLU A 252 -27.00 -5.65 -19.98
CA GLU A 252 -27.85 -4.46 -20.07
C GLU A 252 -27.86 -3.80 -18.67
N GLY A 253 -27.09 -2.74 -18.44
CA GLY A 253 -27.09 -1.97 -17.19
C GLY A 253 -27.58 -0.54 -17.41
N LYS A 254 -28.43 -0.01 -16.52
CA LYS A 254 -28.85 1.40 -16.54
C LYS A 254 -28.04 2.19 -15.51
N VAL A 255 -27.52 3.35 -15.91
CA VAL A 255 -26.80 4.27 -15.03
C VAL A 255 -27.73 5.41 -14.65
N LEU A 256 -27.84 5.68 -13.36
CA LEU A 256 -28.49 6.87 -12.83
C LEU A 256 -27.47 7.77 -12.14
N TRP A 257 -27.73 9.05 -12.11
CA TRP A 257 -26.88 10.08 -11.51
C TRP A 257 -27.63 10.75 -10.36
N LEU A 258 -27.14 10.56 -9.14
CA LEU A 258 -27.62 11.26 -7.96
C LEU A 258 -26.84 12.55 -7.79
N VAL A 259 -27.48 13.66 -8.12
CA VAL A 259 -26.93 15.01 -7.95
C VAL A 259 -27.37 15.57 -6.61
N TYR A 260 -26.47 16.19 -5.87
CA TYR A 260 -26.77 16.86 -4.61
C TYR A 260 -25.84 18.05 -4.38
N LYS A 261 -26.29 19.03 -3.62
CA LYS A 261 -25.46 20.14 -3.14
C LYS A 261 -24.82 19.76 -1.81
N HIS A 262 -23.49 19.86 -1.74
CA HIS A 262 -22.75 19.50 -0.53
C HIS A 262 -22.84 20.61 0.53
N PRO A 263 -23.20 20.30 1.78
CA PRO A 263 -23.49 21.31 2.82
C PRO A 263 -22.28 22.21 3.11
N LYS A 264 -21.08 21.63 3.26
CA LYS A 264 -19.85 22.39 3.58
C LYS A 264 -19.09 22.98 2.38
N ARG A 265 -19.32 22.49 1.17
CA ARG A 265 -18.47 22.79 -0.01
C ARG A 265 -19.14 23.68 -1.05
N ASN A 266 -20.38 24.12 -0.77
CA ASN A 266 -21.22 25.00 -1.59
C ASN A 266 -21.19 24.74 -3.12
N ARG A 267 -20.99 23.48 -3.53
CA ARG A 267 -20.99 23.04 -4.93
C ARG A 267 -21.82 21.78 -5.10
N GLU A 268 -22.31 21.57 -6.31
CA GLU A 268 -23.01 20.35 -6.67
C GLU A 268 -22.03 19.20 -6.91
N TYR A 269 -22.45 18.01 -6.53
CA TYR A 269 -21.74 16.77 -6.73
C TYR A 269 -22.69 15.77 -7.39
N ALA A 270 -22.15 14.89 -8.22
CA ALA A 270 -22.88 13.78 -8.80
C ALA A 270 -22.27 12.45 -8.39
N LYS A 271 -23.11 11.53 -7.91
CA LYS A 271 -22.76 10.11 -7.69
C LYS A 271 -23.40 9.25 -8.76
N ARG A 272 -22.61 8.35 -9.36
CA ARG A 272 -23.11 7.33 -10.28
C ARG A 272 -23.74 6.18 -9.51
N ILE A 273 -24.90 5.71 -9.98
CA ILE A 273 -25.63 4.60 -9.41
C ILE A 273 -25.96 3.63 -10.52
N TYR A 274 -25.37 2.45 -10.43
CA TYR A 274 -25.64 1.35 -11.34
C TYR A 274 -26.86 0.56 -10.87
N ILE A 275 -27.81 0.31 -11.77
CA ILE A 275 -28.96 -0.57 -11.57
C ILE A 275 -29.07 -1.54 -12.79
N PRO A 276 -29.70 -2.71 -12.64
CA PRO A 276 -29.96 -3.60 -13.77
C PRO A 276 -30.71 -2.89 -14.90
N GLY A 277 -30.40 -3.17 -16.16
CA GLY A 277 -31.08 -2.58 -17.32
C GLY A 277 -32.56 -2.96 -17.42
N THR A 278 -32.93 -4.12 -16.88
CA THR A 278 -34.32 -4.54 -16.70
C THR A 278 -35.04 -3.79 -15.57
N ALA A 279 -34.36 -2.90 -14.84
CA ALA A 279 -34.96 -2.25 -13.70
C ALA A 279 -36.14 -1.35 -14.09
N ARG A 280 -37.25 -1.49 -13.38
CA ARG A 280 -38.45 -0.67 -13.54
C ARG A 280 -38.96 -0.16 -12.20
N ASN A 281 -39.92 0.77 -12.24
CA ASN A 281 -40.54 1.36 -11.05
C ASN A 281 -39.51 1.97 -10.08
N ILE A 282 -38.48 2.62 -10.62
CA ILE A 282 -37.40 3.21 -9.82
C ILE A 282 -37.94 4.42 -9.06
N LYS A 283 -37.83 4.40 -7.73
CA LYS A 283 -38.24 5.48 -6.84
C LYS A 283 -37.12 5.82 -5.88
N MET A 284 -37.01 7.10 -5.55
CA MET A 284 -36.08 7.60 -4.53
C MET A 284 -36.87 8.02 -3.30
N GLU A 285 -36.44 7.54 -2.14
CA GLU A 285 -36.94 7.90 -0.82
C GLU A 285 -35.85 8.64 -0.03
N GLY A 286 -36.24 9.65 0.74
CA GLY A 286 -35.34 10.48 1.52
C GLY A 286 -35.15 11.90 0.97
N PRO A 287 -34.15 12.65 1.47
CA PRO A 287 -33.05 12.19 2.32
C PRO A 287 -33.49 11.79 3.74
N GLY A 288 -32.76 10.87 4.36
CA GLY A 288 -33.01 10.40 5.72
C GLY A 288 -31.97 9.38 6.16
N VAL A 289 -32.16 8.82 7.36
CA VAL A 289 -31.32 7.74 7.89
C VAL A 289 -31.88 6.40 7.45
N PHE A 290 -31.04 5.58 6.82
CA PHE A 290 -31.41 4.25 6.34
C PHE A 290 -30.36 3.21 6.74
N LYS A 291 -30.80 1.97 6.98
CA LYS A 291 -29.91 0.84 7.24
C LYS A 291 -29.38 0.30 5.90
N ASN A 292 -28.06 0.25 5.73
CA ASN A 292 -27.43 -0.28 4.52
C ASN A 292 -27.39 -1.82 4.51
N ARG A 293 -26.89 -2.42 3.42
CA ARG A 293 -26.80 -3.90 3.28
C ARG A 293 -25.94 -4.60 4.34
N PHE A 294 -25.07 -3.86 5.02
CA PHE A 294 -24.20 -4.34 6.11
C PHE A 294 -24.79 -4.06 7.49
N GLY A 295 -26.02 -3.57 7.56
CA GLY A 295 -26.71 -3.28 8.82
C GLY A 295 -26.32 -1.96 9.49
N ARG A 296 -25.47 -1.13 8.88
CA ARG A 296 -25.09 0.18 9.45
C ARG A 296 -26.11 1.24 9.07
N GLU A 297 -26.45 2.12 10.00
CA GLU A 297 -27.27 3.31 9.75
C GLU A 297 -26.44 4.38 9.03
N VAL A 298 -26.95 4.87 7.90
CA VAL A 298 -26.29 5.91 7.10
C VAL A 298 -27.29 6.96 6.67
N TYR A 299 -26.92 8.23 6.77
CA TYR A 299 -27.68 9.32 6.18
C TYR A 299 -27.52 9.29 4.66
N GLY A 300 -28.62 9.40 3.91
CA GLY A 300 -28.58 9.29 2.47
C GLY A 300 -29.95 9.23 1.82
N VAL A 301 -30.01 8.60 0.65
CA VAL A 301 -31.26 8.26 -0.04
C VAL A 301 -31.38 6.77 -0.22
N LYS A 302 -32.61 6.27 -0.23
CA LYS A 302 -32.92 4.89 -0.57
C LYS A 302 -33.54 4.85 -1.96
N ILE A 303 -32.96 4.04 -2.84
CA ILE A 303 -33.46 3.82 -4.20
C ILE A 303 -34.12 2.45 -4.24
N VAL A 304 -35.41 2.44 -4.55
CA VAL A 304 -36.24 1.24 -4.62
C VAL A 304 -36.57 0.97 -6.07
N TYR A 305 -36.37 -0.26 -6.53
CA TYR A 305 -36.68 -0.65 -7.91
C TYR A 305 -37.06 -2.12 -7.99
N GLU A 306 -37.76 -2.50 -9.06
CA GLU A 306 -37.99 -3.90 -9.40
C GLU A 306 -36.95 -4.35 -10.42
N ALA A 307 -36.36 -5.53 -10.23
CA ALA A 307 -35.44 -6.14 -11.18
C ALA A 307 -35.89 -7.55 -11.56
N ASN A 308 -35.75 -7.87 -12.83
CA ASN A 308 -35.96 -9.22 -13.33
C ASN A 308 -34.78 -10.12 -12.95
N ILE A 309 -35.06 -11.27 -12.33
CA ILE A 309 -34.10 -12.34 -12.09
C ILE A 309 -34.42 -13.46 -13.07
N ARG A 310 -33.44 -13.80 -13.91
CA ARG A 310 -33.51 -14.93 -14.84
C ARG A 310 -33.65 -16.26 -14.08
N PRO A 311 -34.16 -17.32 -14.73
CA PRO A 311 -34.22 -18.64 -14.12
C PRO A 311 -32.87 -19.03 -13.52
N THR A 312 -32.85 -19.42 -12.25
CA THR A 312 -31.63 -19.68 -11.49
C THR A 312 -31.76 -21.03 -10.81
N VAL A 313 -30.71 -21.85 -10.91
CA VAL A 313 -30.63 -23.10 -10.16
C VAL A 313 -29.85 -22.84 -8.88
N ILE A 314 -30.42 -23.19 -7.73
CA ILE A 314 -29.75 -23.10 -6.43
C ILE A 314 -29.48 -24.52 -5.94
N HIS A 315 -28.25 -24.79 -5.53
CA HIS A 315 -27.86 -26.01 -4.83
C HIS A 315 -27.80 -25.72 -3.32
N ILE A 316 -28.59 -26.46 -2.52
CA ILE A 316 -28.60 -26.36 -1.06
C ILE A 316 -28.43 -27.78 -0.50
N GLY A 317 -27.22 -28.11 -0.04
CA GLY A 317 -26.84 -29.49 0.26
C GLY A 317 -27.05 -30.38 -0.98
N ASP A 318 -27.75 -31.50 -0.81
CA ASP A 318 -28.07 -32.43 -1.91
C ASP A 318 -29.29 -32.03 -2.75
N ARG A 319 -29.91 -30.86 -2.49
CA ARG A 319 -31.13 -30.43 -3.17
C ARG A 319 -30.81 -29.40 -4.26
N THR A 320 -31.29 -29.67 -5.47
CA THR A 320 -31.26 -28.74 -6.60
C THR A 320 -32.63 -28.09 -6.77
N ILE A 321 -32.71 -26.77 -6.61
CA ILE A 321 -33.94 -25.99 -6.72
C ILE A 321 -33.88 -25.12 -7.98
N HIS A 322 -34.80 -25.37 -8.90
CA HIS A 322 -34.98 -24.54 -10.10
C HIS A 322 -35.93 -23.39 -9.77
N LEU A 323 -35.40 -22.16 -9.70
CA LEU A 323 -36.22 -20.97 -9.54
C LEU A 323 -36.60 -20.41 -10.91
N PRO A 324 -37.89 -20.17 -11.17
CA PRO A 324 -38.33 -19.54 -12.42
C PRO A 324 -37.89 -18.08 -12.50
N GLU A 325 -38.03 -17.52 -13.70
CA GLU A 325 -37.92 -16.08 -13.92
C GLU A 325 -38.89 -15.33 -13.02
N ARG A 326 -38.41 -14.29 -12.33
CA ARG A 326 -39.25 -13.54 -11.38
C ARG A 326 -38.79 -12.10 -11.24
N TRP A 327 -39.74 -11.22 -10.95
CA TRP A 327 -39.47 -9.84 -10.58
C TRP A 327 -39.30 -9.74 -9.08
N VAL A 328 -38.20 -9.12 -8.63
CA VAL A 328 -37.97 -8.87 -7.21
C VAL A 328 -37.80 -7.39 -6.93
N LYS A 329 -38.34 -6.95 -5.80
CA LYS A 329 -38.06 -5.62 -5.27
C LYS A 329 -36.65 -5.59 -4.68
N ARG A 330 -35.87 -4.58 -5.05
CA ARG A 330 -34.52 -4.31 -4.56
C ARG A 330 -34.45 -2.92 -3.98
N GLU A 331 -33.60 -2.78 -2.97
CA GLU A 331 -33.33 -1.50 -2.31
C GLU A 331 -31.83 -1.24 -2.36
N LYS A 332 -31.46 -0.02 -2.71
CA LYS A 332 -30.07 0.45 -2.74
C LYS A 332 -29.97 1.75 -1.96
N VAL A 333 -29.30 1.70 -0.82
CA VAL A 333 -29.05 2.87 0.01
C VAL A 333 -27.76 3.55 -0.47
N VAL A 334 -27.84 4.84 -0.79
CA VAL A 334 -26.71 5.65 -1.26
C VAL A 334 -26.39 6.69 -0.18
N PRO A 335 -25.24 6.59 0.50
CA PRO A 335 -24.89 7.51 1.57
C PRO A 335 -24.64 8.91 1.01
N LEU A 336 -25.08 9.94 1.73
CA LEU A 336 -24.83 11.35 1.45
C LEU A 336 -24.34 12.06 2.72
N PRO A 337 -23.61 13.18 2.60
CA PRO A 337 -23.31 14.02 3.75
C PRO A 337 -24.61 14.50 4.42
N GLU A 338 -24.65 14.47 5.74
CA GLU A 338 -25.77 15.02 6.52
C GLU A 338 -25.92 16.52 6.24
N GLY A 339 -27.15 16.96 5.94
CA GLY A 339 -27.43 18.32 5.46
C GLY A 339 -27.28 18.53 3.94
N ALA A 340 -27.06 17.47 3.15
CA ALA A 340 -27.13 17.57 1.68
C ALA A 340 -28.53 18.05 1.21
N SER A 341 -28.54 18.98 0.26
CA SER A 341 -29.75 19.60 -0.27
C SER A 341 -29.81 19.52 -1.81
N ASN A 342 -30.95 19.89 -2.40
CA ASN A 342 -31.18 19.84 -3.87
C ASN A 342 -30.86 18.45 -4.49
N ILE A 343 -31.34 17.39 -3.83
CA ILE A 343 -31.04 16.01 -4.21
C ILE A 343 -31.95 15.60 -5.37
N ARG A 344 -31.34 15.19 -6.49
CA ARG A 344 -32.02 14.84 -7.74
C ARG A 344 -31.45 13.54 -8.31
N LEU A 345 -32.32 12.70 -8.83
CA LEU A 345 -31.92 11.48 -9.55
C LEU A 345 -32.15 11.72 -11.05
N LEU A 346 -31.10 11.60 -11.85
CA LEU A 346 -31.12 11.86 -13.28
C LEU A 346 -30.73 10.59 -14.04
N GLU A 347 -31.27 10.40 -15.24
CA GLU A 347 -30.86 9.30 -16.13
C GLU A 347 -29.68 9.71 -17.00
N GLU A 348 -29.65 10.98 -17.42
CA GLU A 348 -28.57 11.55 -18.22
C GLU A 348 -27.41 12.04 -17.34
N ARG A 349 -26.21 12.06 -17.94
CA ARG A 349 -24.99 12.52 -17.27
C ARG A 349 -25.07 14.04 -17.02
N PRO A 350 -25.01 14.49 -15.75
CA PRO A 350 -25.01 15.91 -15.44
C PRO A 350 -23.64 16.54 -15.74
N PRO A 351 -23.57 17.85 -16.08
CA PRO A 351 -22.31 18.55 -16.32
C PRO A 351 -21.33 18.52 -15.14
N VAL A 352 -21.85 18.44 -13.92
CA VAL A 352 -21.07 18.38 -12.66
C VAL A 352 -20.48 17.00 -12.38
N ALA A 353 -20.78 15.99 -13.22
CA ALA A 353 -20.14 14.70 -13.15
C ALA A 353 -18.66 14.82 -13.53
N TYR A 354 -17.79 14.27 -12.68
CA TYR A 354 -16.35 14.21 -12.97
C TYR A 354 -16.09 13.68 -14.40
N PRO A 355 -15.09 14.23 -15.13
CA PRO A 355 -14.71 13.70 -16.43
C PRO A 355 -14.46 12.19 -16.32
N VAL A 356 -14.99 11.44 -17.29
CA VAL A 356 -14.71 10.01 -17.41
C VAL A 356 -13.42 9.99 -18.21
N ALA A 357 -12.34 9.48 -17.59
CA ALA A 357 -11.10 9.18 -18.30
C ALA A 357 -11.29 7.97 -19.20
#